data_AF-A0A800F0C9-F1
#
_entry.id   AF-A0A800F0C9-F1
#
_cell.length_a   1.000
_cell.length_b   1.000
_cell.length_c   1.000
_cell.angle_alpha   90.00
_cell.angle_beta   90.00
_cell.angle_gamma   90.00
#
_symmetry.space_group_name_H-M   'P 1'
#
loop_
_entity.id
_entity.type
_entity.pdbx_description
1 polymer ?
#
loop_
_entity_poly.entity_id
_entity_poly.type
_entity_poly.pdbx_seq_one_letter_code
_entity_poly.pdbx_strand_id
1 'polypeptide(L)'
;MKKISIILFIVLLSGFIYLWLNLFPIISGFGAKALCSCAYVGQRNVQDVIDKELKAFPLSLGTFSLSESDSSAVGSVWGLAKAKAIYTKGWGCTLVRGVNEDDFRKERKPINFNRPELSDTMEWPIGPLVVSSSDSSIDQKALSKALERAFTENVPDKVKNTRAVLVVKDGKIIAERYAAGFDPFTPQIGWSMTKSVLATWIGMLEHDGYLNVKNLNGSKNHQFL
;
A
#
# COMPACT_ATOMS: atom_id res chain seq x y z
N MET A 1 10.03 -30.78 40.22
CA MET A 1 8.94 -30.69 39.24
C MET A 1 8.08 -29.42 39.39
N LYS A 2 7.45 -29.15 40.55
CA LYS A 2 6.60 -27.95 40.75
C LYS A 2 7.30 -26.60 40.48
N LYS A 3 8.54 -26.40 40.99
CA LYS A 3 9.29 -25.15 40.77
C LYS A 3 9.63 -24.89 39.30
N ILE A 4 10.00 -25.93 38.54
CA ILE A 4 10.30 -25.84 37.11
C ILE A 4 9.04 -25.48 36.31
N SER A 5 7.90 -26.09 36.65
CA SER A 5 6.61 -25.78 36.03
C SER A 5 6.19 -24.33 36.28
N ILE A 6 6.42 -23.79 37.49
CA ILE A 6 6.13 -22.39 37.81
C ILE A 6 7.03 -21.43 37.01
N ILE A 7 8.33 -21.71 36.92
CA ILE A 7 9.27 -20.88 36.14
C ILE A 7 8.88 -20.88 34.67
N LEU A 8 8.58 -22.06 34.10
CA LEU A 8 8.15 -22.18 32.70
C LEU A 8 6.86 -21.39 32.44
N PHE A 9 5.90 -21.47 33.35
CA PHE A 9 4.65 -20.71 33.25
C PHE A 9 4.90 -19.20 33.25
N ILE A 10 5.76 -18.69 34.14
CA ILE A 10 6.11 -17.26 34.20
C ILE A 10 6.78 -16.81 32.89
N VAL A 11 7.71 -17.61 32.37
CA VAL A 11 8.39 -17.29 31.10
C VAL A 11 7.40 -17.24 29.94
N LEU A 12 6.52 -18.24 29.80
CA LEU A 12 5.51 -18.27 28.74
C LEU A 12 4.51 -17.11 28.88
N LEU A 13 4.06 -16.81 30.10
CA LEU A 13 3.15 -15.70 30.36
C LEU A 13 3.80 -14.36 30.03
N SER A 14 5.06 -14.15 30.43
CA SER A 14 5.79 -12.92 30.11
C SER A 14 6.00 -12.75 28.60
N GLY A 15 6.33 -13.84 27.89
CA GLY A 15 6.44 -13.85 26.44
C GLY A 15 5.10 -13.53 25.76
N PHE A 16 4.00 -14.12 26.24
CA PHE A 16 2.68 -13.83 25.73
C PHE A 16 2.27 -12.37 25.95
N ILE A 17 2.49 -11.82 27.14
CA ILE A 17 2.22 -10.40 27.44
C ILE A 17 3.05 -9.50 26.52
N TYR A 18 4.34 -9.82 26.31
CA TYR A 18 5.18 -9.07 25.41
C TYR A 18 4.64 -9.08 23.97
N LEU A 19 4.26 -10.26 23.45
CA LEU A 19 3.68 -10.40 22.12
C LEU A 19 2.34 -9.65 21.98
N TRP A 20 1.49 -9.72 23.00
CA TRP A 20 0.22 -9.00 23.02
C TRP A 20 0.45 -7.49 23.00
N LEU A 21 1.37 -6.96 23.81
CA LEU A 21 1.59 -5.52 23.87
C LEU A 21 2.30 -4.97 22.63
N ASN A 22 3.17 -5.75 21.98
CA ASN A 22 4.04 -5.24 20.91
C ASN A 22 3.68 -5.77 19.51
N LEU A 23 3.46 -7.08 19.35
CA LEU A 23 3.29 -7.69 18.03
C LEU A 23 1.83 -7.66 17.54
N PHE A 24 0.87 -8.02 18.40
CA PHE A 24 -0.53 -8.12 17.98
C PHE A 24 -1.14 -6.80 17.47
N PRO A 25 -0.83 -5.62 18.04
CA PRO A 25 -1.32 -4.34 17.52
C PRO A 25 -0.70 -3.98 16.16
N ILE A 26 0.52 -4.47 15.86
CA ILE A 26 1.16 -4.28 14.55
C ILE A 26 0.44 -5.12 13.51
N ILE A 27 0.19 -6.41 13.78
CA ILE A 27 -0.54 -7.30 12.88
C ILE A 27 -1.93 -6.74 12.58
N SER A 28 -2.67 -6.39 13.64
CA SER A 28 -4.03 -5.87 13.54
C SER A 28 -4.07 -4.55 12.77
N GLY A 29 -3.20 -3.61 13.11
CA GLY A 29 -3.16 -2.29 12.48
C GLY A 29 -2.70 -2.33 11.02
N PHE A 30 -1.65 -3.08 10.73
CA PHE A 30 -1.16 -3.27 9.37
C PHE A 30 -2.23 -3.93 8.50
N GLY A 31 -2.80 -5.04 8.94
CA GLY A 31 -3.77 -5.77 8.14
C GLY A 31 -5.08 -5.00 7.95
N ALA A 32 -5.58 -4.30 8.97
CA ALA A 32 -6.73 -3.40 8.81
C ALA A 32 -6.44 -2.30 7.76
N LYS A 33 -5.29 -1.64 7.85
CA LYS A 33 -4.91 -0.56 6.92
C LYS A 33 -4.71 -1.09 5.50
N ALA A 34 -4.03 -2.22 5.34
CA ALA A 34 -3.78 -2.85 4.05
C ALA A 34 -5.08 -3.32 3.40
N LEU A 35 -5.95 -4.01 4.16
CA LEU A 35 -7.24 -4.46 3.66
C LEU A 35 -8.11 -3.28 3.22
N CYS A 36 -8.27 -2.27 4.08
CA CYS A 36 -9.02 -1.06 3.74
C CYS A 36 -8.48 -0.42 2.44
N SER A 37 -7.17 -0.25 2.33
CA SER A 37 -6.56 0.44 1.19
C SER A 37 -6.74 -0.35 -0.10
N CYS A 38 -6.46 -1.66 -0.08
CA CYS A 38 -6.64 -2.51 -1.25
C CYS A 38 -8.11 -2.64 -1.68
N ALA A 39 -9.05 -2.71 -0.74
CA ALA A 39 -10.47 -2.84 -1.04
C ALA A 39 -11.08 -1.53 -1.53
N TYR A 40 -10.93 -0.42 -0.79
CA TYR A 40 -11.59 0.85 -1.15
C TYR A 40 -10.83 1.68 -2.18
N VAL A 41 -9.50 1.72 -2.11
CA VAL A 41 -8.68 2.51 -3.05
C VAL A 41 -8.30 1.66 -4.25
N GLY A 42 -7.84 0.44 -4.00
CA GLY A 42 -7.45 -0.51 -5.05
C GLY A 42 -8.63 -1.20 -5.74
N GLN A 43 -9.85 -1.08 -5.20
CA GLN A 43 -11.06 -1.76 -5.71
C GLN A 43 -10.91 -3.28 -5.85
N ARG A 44 -10.10 -3.89 -4.97
CA ARG A 44 -9.81 -5.32 -5.01
C ARG A 44 -10.81 -6.12 -4.18
N ASN A 45 -11.05 -7.36 -4.61
CA ASN A 45 -11.82 -8.32 -3.83
C ASN A 45 -11.17 -8.56 -2.46
N VAL A 46 -11.98 -8.52 -1.40
CA VAL A 46 -11.54 -8.65 0.00
C VAL A 46 -10.80 -9.96 0.26
N GLN A 47 -11.32 -11.08 -0.26
CA GLN A 47 -10.74 -12.40 -0.03
C GLN A 47 -9.39 -12.53 -0.75
N ASP A 48 -9.29 -12.04 -1.98
CA ASP A 48 -8.02 -11.98 -2.71
C ASP A 48 -6.95 -11.17 -1.95
N VAL A 49 -7.34 -10.07 -1.30
CA VAL A 49 -6.43 -9.26 -0.49
C VAL A 49 -5.96 -10.03 0.74
N ILE A 50 -6.86 -10.70 1.45
CA ILE A 50 -6.49 -11.52 2.62
C ILE A 50 -5.52 -12.63 2.18
N ASP A 51 -5.83 -13.34 1.10
CA ASP A 51 -5.04 -14.49 0.65
C ASP A 51 -3.67 -14.10 0.07
N LYS A 52 -3.59 -12.98 -0.66
CA LYS A 52 -2.37 -12.57 -1.37
C LYS A 52 -1.50 -11.56 -0.60
N GLU A 53 -2.08 -10.78 0.30
CA GLU A 53 -1.34 -9.74 1.06
C GLU A 53 -1.12 -10.10 2.54
N LEU A 54 -2.07 -10.79 3.17
CA LEU A 54 -2.13 -10.92 4.63
C LEU A 54 -1.87 -12.34 5.15
N LYS A 55 -1.67 -13.31 4.25
CA LYS A 55 -1.48 -14.73 4.58
C LYS A 55 -0.05 -15.10 4.98
N ALA A 56 0.92 -14.20 4.81
CA ALA A 56 2.28 -14.42 5.24
C ALA A 56 2.40 -14.32 6.77
N PHE A 57 3.19 -15.18 7.40
CA PHE A 57 3.51 -15.05 8.82
C PHE A 57 4.33 -13.77 9.06
N PRO A 58 4.04 -12.97 10.12
CA PRO A 58 3.09 -13.23 11.21
C PRO A 58 1.67 -12.68 10.98
N LEU A 59 1.38 -12.06 9.84
CA LEU A 59 0.07 -11.47 9.55
C LEU A 59 -1.06 -12.50 9.52
N SER A 60 -0.75 -13.74 9.15
CA SER A 60 -1.68 -14.88 9.16
C SER A 60 -2.26 -15.23 10.54
N LEU A 61 -1.70 -14.71 11.63
CA LEU A 61 -2.28 -14.83 12.97
C LEU A 61 -3.51 -13.93 13.16
N GLY A 62 -3.66 -12.92 12.30
CA GLY A 62 -4.74 -11.95 12.37
C GLY A 62 -6.00 -12.40 11.63
N THR A 63 -7.14 -11.91 12.11
CA THR A 63 -8.42 -11.92 11.39
C THR A 63 -8.72 -10.51 10.91
N PHE A 64 -9.17 -10.40 9.66
CA PHE A 64 -9.42 -9.12 9.01
C PHE A 64 -10.79 -9.14 8.34
N SER A 65 -11.55 -8.07 8.50
CA SER A 65 -12.85 -7.91 7.87
C SER A 65 -13.05 -6.49 7.35
N LEU A 66 -13.78 -6.37 6.26
CA LEU A 66 -14.27 -5.10 5.74
C LEU A 66 -15.68 -4.86 6.30
N SER A 67 -15.98 -3.62 6.63
CA SER A 67 -17.29 -3.15 7.07
C SER A 67 -17.77 -2.07 6.10
N GLU A 68 -18.69 -2.45 5.22
CA GLU A 68 -19.23 -1.53 4.21
C GLU A 68 -20.10 -0.44 4.81
N SER A 69 -20.83 -0.76 5.89
CA SER A 69 -21.79 0.16 6.54
C SER A 69 -21.15 1.44 7.05
N ASP A 70 -19.89 1.38 7.46
CA ASP A 70 -19.15 2.52 8.01
C ASP A 70 -17.83 2.81 7.26
N SER A 71 -17.67 2.21 6.07
CA SER A 71 -16.51 2.38 5.20
C SER A 71 -15.19 2.12 5.91
N SER A 72 -15.04 0.95 6.54
CA SER A 72 -13.87 0.65 7.36
C SER A 72 -13.37 -0.79 7.18
N ALA A 73 -12.17 -1.06 7.69
CA ALA A 73 -11.68 -2.41 7.90
C ALA A 73 -11.18 -2.57 9.33
N VAL A 74 -11.38 -3.76 9.88
CA VAL A 74 -10.96 -4.12 11.24
C VAL A 74 -9.99 -5.29 11.16
N GLY A 75 -8.93 -5.21 11.96
CA GLY A 75 -7.98 -6.29 12.20
C GLY A 75 -7.94 -6.64 13.68
N SER A 76 -7.75 -7.92 13.99
CA SER A 76 -7.52 -8.39 15.36
C SER A 76 -6.66 -9.64 15.36
N VAL A 77 -5.98 -9.95 16.46
CA VAL A 77 -5.30 -11.25 16.64
C VAL A 77 -6.07 -12.03 17.70
N TRP A 78 -6.72 -13.11 17.29
CA TRP A 78 -7.57 -13.95 18.17
C TRP A 78 -8.62 -13.14 18.97
N GLY A 79 -9.14 -12.05 18.37
CA GLY A 79 -10.08 -11.13 19.02
C GLY A 79 -9.45 -10.07 19.92
N LEU A 80 -8.14 -10.13 20.15
CA LEU A 80 -7.35 -9.15 20.91
C LEU A 80 -6.77 -8.06 20.00
N ALA A 81 -6.25 -6.99 20.62
CA ALA A 81 -5.50 -5.92 19.98
C ALA A 81 -6.19 -5.30 18.74
N LYS A 82 -7.53 -5.18 18.79
CA LYS A 82 -8.34 -4.68 17.68
C LYS A 82 -7.83 -3.34 17.17
N ALA A 83 -7.73 -3.22 15.86
CA ALA A 83 -7.36 -1.99 15.17
C ALA A 83 -8.31 -1.74 14.00
N LYS A 84 -8.59 -0.47 13.71
CA LYS A 84 -9.55 -0.06 12.69
C LYS A 84 -8.93 0.96 11.75
N ALA A 85 -9.13 0.75 10.46
CA ALA A 85 -8.80 1.72 9.42
C ALA A 85 -10.08 2.20 8.74
N ILE A 86 -10.25 3.51 8.61
CA ILE A 86 -11.43 4.13 8.03
C ILE A 86 -11.06 4.70 6.67
N TYR A 87 -11.88 4.37 5.66
CA TYR A 87 -11.82 4.99 4.36
C TYR A 87 -12.57 6.32 4.36
N THR A 88 -11.95 7.34 3.78
CA THR A 88 -12.59 8.61 3.49
C THR A 88 -12.23 9.02 2.06
N LYS A 89 -13.23 9.30 1.23
CA LYS A 89 -13.03 9.70 -0.17
C LYS A 89 -12.06 10.89 -0.24
N GLY A 90 -11.04 10.79 -1.09
CA GLY A 90 -9.97 11.78 -1.23
C GLY A 90 -8.81 11.61 -0.25
N TRP A 91 -9.03 11.04 0.94
CA TRP A 91 -7.95 10.78 1.90
C TRP A 91 -7.43 9.34 1.84
N GLY A 92 -8.22 8.43 1.26
CA GLY A 92 -7.94 7.00 1.30
C GLY A 92 -8.22 6.44 2.69
N CYS A 93 -7.51 5.37 3.06
CA CYS A 93 -7.69 4.72 4.36
C CYS A 93 -6.73 5.27 5.41
N THR A 94 -7.20 5.55 6.60
CA THR A 94 -6.39 6.01 7.74
C THR A 94 -6.61 5.09 8.93
N LEU A 95 -5.51 4.69 9.58
CA LEU A 95 -5.58 3.90 10.81
C LEU A 95 -5.98 4.82 11.98
N VAL A 96 -7.08 4.51 12.66
CA VAL A 96 -7.59 5.33 13.77
C VAL A 96 -6.92 4.88 15.05
N ARG A 97 -6.06 5.73 15.62
CA ARG A 97 -5.35 5.47 16.88
C ARG A 97 -5.24 6.73 17.71
N GLY A 98 -5.49 6.62 19.02
CA GLY A 98 -5.32 7.71 19.98
C GLY A 98 -6.34 8.84 19.85
N VAL A 99 -7.41 8.64 19.08
CA VAL A 99 -8.48 9.62 18.84
C VAL A 99 -9.84 8.94 18.92
N ASN A 100 -10.88 9.70 19.27
CA ASN A 100 -12.26 9.24 19.17
C ASN A 100 -12.67 9.11 17.70
N GLU A 101 -13.37 8.03 17.35
CA GLU A 101 -13.78 7.76 15.96
C GLU A 101 -14.78 8.78 15.41
N ASP A 102 -15.75 9.22 16.21
CA ASP A 102 -16.77 10.17 15.76
C ASP A 102 -16.13 11.52 15.46
N ASP A 103 -15.20 11.97 16.30
CA ASP A 103 -14.47 13.21 16.08
C ASP A 103 -13.54 13.09 14.87
N PHE A 104 -12.85 11.96 14.70
CA PHE A 104 -12.06 11.67 13.50
C PHE A 104 -12.90 11.79 12.21
N ARG A 105 -14.11 11.21 12.19
CA ARG A 105 -15.03 11.26 11.05
C ARG A 105 -15.63 12.66 10.84
N LYS A 106 -15.80 13.46 11.90
CA LYS A 106 -16.24 14.85 11.78
C LYS A 106 -15.16 15.71 11.13
N GLU A 107 -13.91 15.55 11.53
CA GLU A 107 -12.77 16.32 11.03
C GLU A 107 -12.38 15.93 9.60
N ARG A 108 -12.42 14.64 9.25
CA ARG A 108 -12.05 14.14 7.92
C ARG A 108 -13.26 14.06 7.00
N LYS A 109 -13.64 15.21 6.44
CA LYS A 109 -14.68 15.26 5.40
C LYS A 109 -14.16 14.75 4.05
N PRO A 110 -15.01 14.09 3.24
CA PRO A 110 -14.70 13.73 1.87
C PRO A 110 -14.18 14.91 1.05
N ILE A 111 -13.09 14.69 0.31
CA ILE A 111 -12.58 15.66 -0.66
C ILE A 111 -12.81 15.10 -2.07
N ASN A 112 -13.38 15.94 -2.93
CA ASN A 112 -13.41 15.70 -4.36
C ASN A 112 -12.22 16.43 -4.98
N PHE A 113 -11.20 15.67 -5.39
CA PHE A 113 -10.14 16.25 -6.21
C PHE A 113 -10.67 16.50 -7.61
N ASN A 114 -10.51 17.72 -8.11
CA ASN A 114 -10.69 18.00 -9.52
C ASN A 114 -9.46 17.46 -10.25
N ARG A 115 -9.55 16.21 -10.71
CA ARG A 115 -8.48 15.60 -11.53
C ARG A 115 -8.72 16.04 -12.98
N PRO A 116 -7.67 16.48 -13.70
CA PRO A 116 -7.82 16.73 -15.12
C PRO A 116 -8.27 15.45 -15.81
N GLU A 117 -9.35 15.53 -16.59
CA GLU A 117 -9.73 14.44 -17.47
C GLU A 117 -8.70 14.34 -18.59
N LEU A 118 -7.98 13.22 -18.61
CA LEU A 118 -6.99 12.95 -19.65
C LEU A 118 -7.72 12.36 -20.85
N SER A 119 -7.59 13.00 -22.02
CA SER A 119 -8.09 12.46 -23.27
C SER A 119 -7.39 11.13 -23.61
N ASP A 120 -8.17 10.16 -24.07
CA ASP A 120 -7.68 8.86 -24.57
C ASP A 120 -6.80 8.98 -25.82
N THR A 121 -6.69 10.18 -26.39
CA THR A 121 -5.81 10.49 -27.53
C THR A 121 -4.42 10.96 -27.11
N MET A 122 -4.22 11.30 -25.83
CA MET A 122 -2.91 11.75 -25.33
C MET A 122 -2.01 10.56 -25.04
N GLU A 123 -0.78 10.62 -25.55
CA GLU A 123 0.24 9.60 -25.33
C GLU A 123 0.73 9.56 -23.88
N TRP A 124 1.09 8.36 -23.41
CA TRP A 124 1.79 8.17 -22.15
C TRP A 124 3.13 8.95 -22.13
N PRO A 125 3.52 9.59 -21.01
CA PRO A 125 2.93 9.51 -19.67
C PRO A 125 1.84 10.56 -19.39
N ILE A 126 1.51 11.43 -20.33
CA ILE A 126 0.53 12.51 -20.11
C ILE A 126 -0.89 11.97 -20.21
N GLY A 127 -1.16 11.05 -21.13
CA GLY A 127 -2.43 10.34 -21.24
C GLY A 127 -2.27 8.82 -21.23
N PRO A 128 -3.36 8.06 -21.44
CA PRO A 128 -3.36 6.61 -21.33
C PRO A 128 -2.94 5.91 -22.63
N LEU A 129 -2.81 6.62 -23.75
CA LEU A 129 -2.53 5.99 -25.04
C LEU A 129 -1.09 5.46 -25.08
N VAL A 130 -0.96 4.13 -25.16
CA VAL A 130 0.31 3.45 -25.39
C VAL A 130 0.47 3.17 -26.87
N VAL A 131 1.39 3.89 -27.52
CA VAL A 131 1.72 3.67 -28.93
C VAL A 131 2.84 2.66 -29.04
N SER A 132 2.62 1.59 -29.82
CA SER A 132 3.64 0.57 -30.05
C SER A 132 4.90 1.18 -30.66
N SER A 133 6.03 1.02 -29.99
CA SER A 133 7.34 1.43 -30.51
C SER A 133 8.01 0.26 -31.22
N SER A 134 8.20 0.37 -32.54
CA SER A 134 9.07 -0.55 -33.29
C SER A 134 10.53 -0.12 -33.17
N ASP A 135 11.08 -0.17 -31.96
CA ASP A 135 12.50 0.07 -31.74
C ASP A 135 13.30 -1.20 -32.05
N SER A 136 13.98 -1.20 -33.20
CA SER A 136 14.79 -2.32 -33.68
C SER A 136 16.01 -2.61 -32.81
N SER A 137 16.40 -1.70 -31.90
CA SER A 137 17.48 -1.95 -30.94
C SER A 137 17.08 -2.86 -29.77
N ILE A 138 15.77 -3.15 -29.61
CA ILE A 138 15.25 -3.97 -28.53
C ILE A 138 15.21 -5.44 -28.98
N ASP A 139 15.89 -6.31 -28.24
CA ASP A 139 15.70 -7.76 -28.36
C ASP A 139 14.33 -8.16 -27.76
N GLN A 140 13.32 -8.23 -28.64
CA GLN A 140 11.96 -8.58 -28.27
C GLN A 140 11.83 -9.98 -27.66
N LYS A 141 12.72 -10.92 -28.02
CA LYS A 141 12.71 -12.28 -27.44
C LYS A 141 13.22 -12.25 -26.01
N ALA A 142 14.32 -11.53 -25.76
CA ALA A 142 14.85 -11.34 -24.41
C ALA A 142 13.84 -10.61 -23.51
N LEU A 143 13.19 -9.56 -24.02
CA LEU A 143 12.17 -8.79 -23.30
C LEU A 143 10.97 -9.67 -22.95
N SER A 144 10.43 -10.42 -23.92
CA SER A 144 9.30 -11.34 -23.70
C SER A 144 9.63 -12.41 -22.66
N LYS A 145 10.84 -12.97 -22.70
CA LYS A 145 11.32 -13.96 -21.73
C LYS A 145 11.46 -13.37 -20.33
N ALA A 146 11.89 -12.11 -20.21
CA ALA A 146 11.99 -11.41 -18.93
C ALA A 146 10.60 -11.19 -18.32
N LEU A 147 9.63 -10.75 -19.14
CA LEU A 147 8.23 -10.62 -18.71
C LEU A 147 7.67 -11.97 -18.28
N GLU A 148 7.86 -13.03 -19.07
CA GLU A 148 7.40 -14.38 -18.72
C GLU A 148 7.96 -14.81 -17.35
N ARG A 149 9.28 -14.70 -17.16
CA ARG A 149 9.95 -15.05 -15.90
C ARG A 149 9.40 -14.30 -14.69
N ALA A 150 8.98 -13.04 -14.87
CA ALA A 150 8.41 -12.25 -13.78
C ALA A 150 7.06 -12.82 -13.31
N PHE A 151 6.28 -13.43 -14.20
CA PHE A 151 4.96 -13.99 -13.90
C PHE A 151 4.98 -15.51 -13.62
N THR A 152 6.01 -16.24 -14.03
CA THR A 152 6.11 -17.68 -13.76
C THR A 152 6.30 -17.96 -12.26
N GLU A 153 5.39 -18.72 -11.67
CA GLU A 153 5.54 -19.26 -10.32
C GLU A 153 6.26 -20.61 -10.36
N ASN A 154 7.59 -20.58 -10.20
CA ASN A 154 8.45 -21.77 -10.34
C ASN A 154 9.25 -22.11 -9.08
N VAL A 155 8.99 -21.42 -7.96
CA VAL A 155 9.62 -21.68 -6.67
C VAL A 155 8.53 -22.00 -5.65
N PRO A 156 8.35 -23.27 -5.24
CA PRO A 156 7.22 -23.72 -4.43
C PRO A 156 6.95 -22.89 -3.16
N ASP A 157 8.01 -22.47 -2.46
CA ASP A 157 7.91 -21.73 -1.20
C ASP A 157 8.13 -20.21 -1.35
N LYS A 158 8.23 -19.71 -2.59
CA LYS A 158 8.46 -18.29 -2.87
C LYS A 158 7.57 -17.83 -4.02
N VAL A 159 6.28 -17.74 -3.73
CA VAL A 159 5.29 -17.17 -4.64
C VAL A 159 5.64 -15.70 -4.87
N LYS A 160 5.79 -15.30 -6.14
CA LYS A 160 6.11 -13.92 -6.53
C LYS A 160 4.88 -13.02 -6.44
N ASN A 161 3.71 -13.52 -6.86
CA ASN A 161 2.47 -12.75 -6.95
C ASN A 161 2.64 -11.44 -7.74
N THR A 162 3.39 -11.49 -8.84
CA THR A 162 3.62 -10.33 -9.71
C THR A 162 2.31 -9.82 -10.27
N ARG A 163 1.98 -8.54 -10.01
CA ARG A 163 0.71 -7.92 -10.45
C ARG A 163 0.84 -7.17 -11.76
N ALA A 164 1.96 -6.50 -11.94
CA ALA A 164 2.25 -5.68 -13.10
C ALA A 164 3.76 -5.63 -13.32
N VAL A 165 4.17 -5.62 -14.58
CA VAL A 165 5.52 -5.26 -15.00
C VAL A 165 5.38 -4.24 -16.12
N LEU A 166 6.08 -3.11 -15.98
CA LEU A 166 6.13 -2.04 -16.97
C LEU A 166 7.59 -1.74 -17.29
N VAL A 167 7.92 -1.65 -18.57
CA VAL A 167 9.26 -1.29 -19.05
C VAL A 167 9.15 -0.04 -19.91
N VAL A 168 9.87 1.00 -19.50
CA VAL A 168 9.89 2.31 -20.16
C VAL A 168 11.29 2.59 -20.68
N LYS A 169 11.38 3.02 -21.94
CA LYS A 169 12.62 3.47 -22.59
C LYS A 169 12.32 4.74 -23.39
N ASP A 170 13.18 5.76 -23.25
CA ASP A 170 13.07 7.03 -23.98
C ASP A 170 11.66 7.66 -23.90
N GLY A 171 11.07 7.60 -22.70
CA GLY A 171 9.73 8.15 -22.43
C GLY A 171 8.56 7.34 -22.99
N LYS A 172 8.81 6.14 -23.55
CA LYS A 172 7.77 5.27 -24.12
C LYS A 172 7.70 3.94 -23.39
N ILE A 173 6.48 3.44 -23.23
CA ILE A 173 6.26 2.07 -22.76
C ILE A 173 6.61 1.12 -23.90
N ILE A 174 7.64 0.30 -23.70
CA ILE A 174 8.11 -0.68 -24.68
C ILE A 174 7.57 -2.09 -24.38
N ALA A 175 7.09 -2.32 -23.16
CA ALA A 175 6.41 -3.53 -22.75
C ALA A 175 5.62 -3.31 -21.47
N GLU A 176 4.46 -3.94 -21.40
CA GLU A 176 3.69 -4.06 -20.16
C GLU A 176 2.99 -5.42 -20.10
N ARG A 177 2.80 -5.93 -18.88
CA ARG A 177 1.99 -7.11 -18.62
C ARG A 177 1.36 -6.98 -17.23
N TYR A 178 0.10 -7.39 -17.13
CA TYR A 178 -0.68 -7.37 -15.90
C TYR A 178 -1.19 -8.77 -15.57
N ALA A 179 -1.31 -9.07 -14.28
CA ALA A 179 -1.96 -10.29 -13.81
C ALA A 179 -3.48 -10.18 -13.96
N ALA A 180 -4.18 -11.31 -13.92
CA ALA A 180 -5.64 -11.32 -13.95
C ALA A 180 -6.24 -10.44 -12.82
N GLY A 181 -7.19 -9.58 -13.18
CA GLY A 181 -7.82 -8.62 -12.27
C GLY A 181 -7.00 -7.35 -12.01
N PHE A 182 -5.92 -7.12 -12.75
CA PHE A 182 -5.13 -5.90 -12.72
C PHE A 182 -5.04 -5.29 -14.11
N ASP A 183 -5.02 -3.97 -14.16
CA ASP A 183 -4.91 -3.17 -15.37
C ASP A 183 -4.02 -1.93 -15.11
N PRO A 184 -3.71 -1.11 -16.13
CA PRO A 184 -2.90 0.11 -15.97
C PRO A 184 -3.46 1.12 -14.97
N PHE A 185 -4.76 1.06 -14.65
CA PHE A 185 -5.45 2.00 -13.77
C PHE A 185 -5.62 1.47 -12.34
N THR A 186 -5.29 0.20 -12.09
CA THR A 186 -5.48 -0.44 -10.78
C THR A 186 -4.46 0.09 -9.77
N PRO A 187 -4.89 0.85 -8.73
CA PRO A 187 -3.95 1.41 -7.76
C PRO A 187 -3.29 0.31 -6.91
N GLN A 188 -1.98 0.42 -6.73
CA GLN A 188 -1.20 -0.49 -5.88
C GLN A 188 -0.66 0.22 -4.64
N ILE A 189 -0.36 -0.55 -3.59
CA ILE A 189 0.35 -0.01 -2.42
C ILE A 189 1.78 0.33 -2.85
N GLY A 190 2.17 1.60 -2.69
CA GLY A 190 3.49 2.09 -3.11
C GLY A 190 4.65 1.64 -2.23
N TRP A 191 4.42 1.19 -0.99
CA TRP A 191 5.46 0.77 -0.05
C TRP A 191 6.61 1.81 0.03
N SER A 192 7.86 1.37 -0.08
CA SER A 192 9.02 2.27 -0.09
C SER A 192 9.18 3.08 -1.37
N MET A 193 8.49 2.74 -2.47
CA MET A 193 8.50 3.56 -3.68
C MET A 193 7.93 4.96 -3.40
N THR A 194 7.00 5.07 -2.45
CA THR A 194 6.45 6.36 -2.01
C THR A 194 7.52 7.31 -1.46
N LYS A 195 8.63 6.80 -0.90
CA LYS A 195 9.72 7.65 -0.41
C LYS A 195 10.41 8.39 -1.55
N SER A 196 10.64 7.71 -2.68
CA SER A 196 11.25 8.33 -3.86
C SER A 196 10.37 9.43 -4.41
N VAL A 197 9.06 9.18 -4.54
CA VAL A 197 8.09 10.19 -5.00
C VAL A 197 8.09 11.40 -4.06
N LEU A 198 8.04 11.18 -2.75
CA LEU A 198 8.04 12.25 -1.77
C LEU A 198 9.37 13.03 -1.77
N ALA A 199 10.51 12.36 -1.88
CA ALA A 199 11.81 13.00 -1.97
C ALA A 199 11.93 13.88 -3.22
N THR A 200 11.47 13.39 -4.37
CA THR A 200 11.41 14.19 -5.61
C THR A 200 10.54 15.42 -5.42
N TRP A 201 9.35 15.28 -4.84
CA TRP A 201 8.45 16.40 -4.63
C TRP A 201 9.04 17.45 -3.67
N ILE A 202 9.67 17.03 -2.57
CA ILE A 202 10.37 17.93 -1.64
C ILE A 202 11.52 18.65 -2.37
N GLY A 203 12.28 17.95 -3.22
CA GLY A 203 13.37 18.56 -4.00
C GLY A 203 12.86 19.61 -4.99
N MET A 204 11.71 19.38 -5.63
CA MET A 204 11.06 20.38 -6.48
C MET A 204 10.64 21.61 -5.67
N LEU A 205 10.02 21.41 -4.50
CA LEU A 205 9.62 22.51 -3.62
C LEU A 205 10.81 23.32 -3.11
N GLU A 206 11.96 22.68 -2.85
CA GLU A 206 13.20 23.38 -2.50
C GLU A 206 13.75 24.18 -3.69
N HIS A 207 13.80 23.58 -4.87
CA HIS A 207 14.22 24.25 -6.10
C HIS A 207 13.39 25.50 -6.39
N ASP A 208 12.07 25.40 -6.18
CA ASP A 208 11.12 26.49 -6.41
C ASP A 208 11.07 27.50 -5.24
N GLY A 209 11.87 27.29 -4.19
CA GLY A 209 12.00 28.21 -3.04
C GLY A 209 10.89 28.13 -2.00
N TYR A 210 9.96 27.19 -2.11
CA TYR A 210 8.87 27.01 -1.13
C TYR A 210 9.34 26.47 0.22
N LEU A 211 10.45 25.74 0.25
CA LEU A 211 11.07 25.23 1.47
C LEU A 211 12.59 25.21 1.38
N ASN A 212 13.26 24.97 2.51
CA ASN A 212 14.71 24.77 2.59
C ASN A 212 14.98 23.54 3.46
N VAL A 213 15.56 22.48 2.89
CA VAL A 213 15.72 21.21 3.61
C VAL A 213 16.80 21.27 4.69
N LYS A 214 17.65 22.29 4.67
CA LYS A 214 18.67 22.54 5.72
C LYS A 214 18.10 23.32 6.90
N ASN A 215 16.94 23.95 6.75
CA ASN A 215 16.31 24.71 7.83
C ASN A 215 15.32 23.83 8.61
N LEU A 216 15.78 23.30 9.75
CA LEU A 216 14.98 22.45 10.63
C LEU A 216 13.78 23.17 11.29
N ASN A 217 13.69 24.50 11.20
CA ASN A 217 12.64 25.30 11.84
C ASN A 217 11.46 25.68 10.92
N GLY A 218 11.40 25.14 9.70
CA GLY A 218 10.37 25.49 8.72
C GLY A 218 10.54 26.89 8.13
N SER A 219 10.15 27.08 6.86
CA SER A 219 10.13 28.42 6.25
C SER A 219 9.10 29.29 6.98
N LYS A 220 9.55 30.38 7.62
CA LYS A 220 8.67 31.34 8.31
C LYS A 220 7.85 32.22 7.38
N ASN A 221 8.12 32.18 6.08
CA ASN A 221 7.51 33.08 5.13
C ASN A 221 7.09 32.24 3.93
N HIS A 222 5.79 31.98 3.79
CA HIS A 222 5.03 32.09 2.54
C HIS A 222 3.54 31.86 2.85
N GLN A 223 2.71 32.82 2.44
CA GLN A 223 1.27 32.66 2.39
C GLN A 223 0.96 31.67 1.27
N PHE A 224 0.33 30.55 1.61
CA PHE A 224 -0.28 29.68 0.62
C PHE A 224 -1.49 30.41 0.04
N LEU A 225 -1.53 30.52 -1.28
CA LEU A 225 -2.67 31.06 -2.04
C LEU A 225 -3.95 30.26 -1.79
#